data_AF-A0A955K6A2-F1
#
_entry.id   AF-A0A955K6A2-F1
#
_cell.length_a   1.000
_cell.length_b   1.000
_cell.length_c   1.000
_cell.angle_alpha   90.00
_cell.angle_beta   90.00
_cell.angle_gamma   90.00
#
_symmetry.space_group_name_H-M   'P 1'
#
loop_
_entity.id
_entity.type
_entity.pdbx_description
1 polymer ?
#
loop_
_entity_poly.entity_id
_entity_poly.type
_entity_poly.pdbx_seq_one_letter_code
_entity_poly.pdbx_strand_id
1 'polypeptide(L)' 'MGSIRLRQRYNLSLGDAIIAATALTYQLQLWTANIKDFQSVEGLNLYNPLEAAQ' A
#
# COMPACT_ATOMS: atom_id res chain seq x y z
N MET A 1 7.46 -0.29 -11.76
CA MET A 1 8.38 -0.25 -10.61
C MET A 1 8.21 -1.57 -9.85
N GLY A 2 9.25 -2.40 -9.65
CA GLY A 2 9.10 -3.78 -9.14
C GLY A 2 8.97 -3.91 -7.62
N SER A 3 8.28 -4.95 -7.15
CA SER A 3 7.88 -5.21 -5.75
C SER A 3 9.04 -5.36 -4.76
N ILE A 4 10.24 -5.73 -5.23
CA ILE A 4 11.44 -5.89 -4.39
C ILE A 4 11.92 -4.53 -3.83
N ARG A 5 11.76 -3.44 -4.60
CA ARG A 5 12.20 -2.09 -4.18
C ARG A 5 11.29 -1.49 -3.11
N LEU A 6 10.00 -1.85 -3.09
CA LEU A 6 9.07 -1.41 -2.06
C LEU A 6 9.43 -2.01 -0.70
N ARG A 7 9.79 -3.30 -0.65
CA ARG A 7 10.20 -3.94 0.61
C ARG A 7 11.41 -3.31 1.25
N GLN A 8 12.47 -3.13 0.47
CA GLN A 8 13.74 -2.63 1.00
C GLN A 8 13.63 -1.18 1.48
N ARG A 9 12.67 -0.42 0.95
CA ARG A 9 12.50 1.00 1.27
C ARG A 9 11.48 1.27 2.37
N TYR A 10 10.48 0.38 2.53
CA TYR A 10 9.34 0.62 3.43
C TYR A 10 9.10 -0.50 4.44
N ASN A 11 10.00 -1.48 4.54
CA ASN A 11 9.95 -2.58 5.51
C ASN A 11 8.63 -3.39 5.48
N LEU A 12 7.95 -3.38 4.34
CA LEU A 12 6.66 -4.05 4.10
C LEU A 12 6.83 -5.57 4.10
N SER A 13 5.80 -6.29 4.60
CA SER A 13 5.74 -7.74 4.50
C SER A 13 5.65 -8.21 3.03
N LEU A 14 5.79 -9.50 2.80
CA LEU A 14 5.75 -10.07 1.45
C LEU A 14 4.43 -9.86 0.74
N GLY A 15 3.32 -10.05 1.45
CA GLY A 15 1.99 -9.72 0.95
C GLY A 15 1.84 -8.23 0.64
N ASP A 16 2.16 -7.37 1.61
CA ASP A 16 1.95 -5.92 1.50
C ASP A 16 2.72 -5.30 0.33
N ALA A 17 3.96 -5.74 0.09
CA ALA A 17 4.75 -5.25 -1.04
C ALA A 17 4.19 -5.69 -2.40
N ILE A 18 3.58 -6.87 -2.50
CA ILE A 18 2.91 -7.34 -3.73
C ILE A 18 1.64 -6.51 -3.96
N ILE A 19 0.84 -6.31 -2.92
CA ILE A 19 -0.41 -5.55 -2.97
C ILE A 19 -0.12 -4.09 -3.36
N ALA A 20 0.84 -3.44 -2.70
CA ALA A 20 1.25 -2.07 -3.01
C ALA A 20 1.83 -1.96 -4.43
N ALA A 21 2.67 -2.90 -4.87
CA ALA A 21 3.18 -2.90 -6.25
C ALA A 21 2.06 -3.04 -7.29
N THR A 22 1.04 -3.86 -7.00
CA THR A 22 -0.12 -4.06 -7.86
C THR A 22 -0.98 -2.80 -7.91
N ALA A 23 -1.35 -2.25 -6.75
CA ALA A 23 -2.12 -1.02 -6.66
C ALA A 23 -1.40 0.16 -7.34
N LEU A 24 -0.09 0.28 -7.19
CA LEU A 24 0.71 1.32 -7.84
C LEU A 24 0.81 1.11 -9.36
N THR A 25 0.94 -0.14 -9.83
CA THR A 25 1.05 -0.46 -11.27
C THR A 25 -0.26 -0.20 -12.00
N TYR A 26 -1.39 -0.53 -11.37
CA TYR A 26 -2.72 -0.36 -11.96
C TYR A 26 -3.43 0.92 -11.50
N GLN A 27 -2.74 1.80 -10.75
CA GLN A 27 -3.29 3.03 -10.18
C GLN A 27 -4.60 2.83 -9.40
N LEU A 28 -4.71 1.70 -8.69
CA LEU A 28 -5.87 1.35 -7.90
C LEU A 28 -5.80 1.97 -6.50
N GLN A 29 -6.97 2.26 -5.94
CA GLN A 29 -7.10 2.68 -4.54
C GLN A 29 -6.99 1.45 -3.63
N LEU A 30 -5.98 1.43 -2.76
CA LEU A 30 -5.75 0.37 -1.80
C LEU A 30 -6.62 0.59 -0.56
N TRP A 31 -7.54 -0.33 -0.33
CA TRP A 31 -8.40 -0.34 0.85
C TRP A 31 -7.73 -1.13 1.96
N THR A 32 -7.31 -0.45 3.02
CA THR A 32 -6.58 -1.09 4.13
C THR A 32 -6.85 -0.39 5.45
N ALA A 33 -6.97 -1.17 6.52
CA ALA A 33 -7.03 -0.68 7.89
C ALA A 33 -5.64 -0.25 8.40
N ASN A 34 -4.57 -0.78 7.82
CA ASN A 34 -3.19 -0.53 8.23
C ASN A 34 -2.54 0.57 7.38
N ILE A 35 -3.20 1.73 7.27
CA ILE A 35 -2.70 2.85 6.46
C ILE A 35 -1.27 3.24 6.82
N LYS A 36 -0.90 3.15 8.11
CA LYS A 36 0.42 3.52 8.63
C LYS A 36 1.59 2.77 7.98
N ASP A 37 1.36 1.53 7.54
CA ASP A 37 2.39 0.73 6.87
C ASP A 37 2.56 1.18 5.41
N PHE A 38 1.44 1.51 4.75
CA PHE A 38 1.43 1.86 3.33
C PHE A 38 1.60 3.36 3.06
N GLN A 39 1.40 4.23 4.05
CA GLN A 39 1.52 5.69 3.90
C GLN A 39 2.92 6.12 3.44
N SER A 40 3.94 5.30 3.72
CA SER A 40 5.30 5.55 3.30
C SER A 40 5.48 5.40 1.78
N VAL A 41 4.56 4.69 1.11
CA VAL A 41 4.59 4.46 -0.33
C VAL A 41 4.02 5.67 -1.07
N GLU A 42 4.89 6.57 -1.50
CA GLU A 42 4.50 7.71 -2.35
C GLU A 42 3.80 7.25 -3.64
N GLY A 43 2.65 7.87 -3.92
CA GLY A 43 1.84 7.59 -5.12
C GLY A 43 0.81 6.47 -4.94
N LEU A 44 0.72 5.85 -3.77
CA LEU A 44 -0.35 4.89 -3.47
C LEU A 44 -1.60 5.63 -2.94
N ASN A 45 -2.74 5.43 -3.59
CA ASN A 45 -4.02 5.92 -3.07
C ASN A 45 -4.50 5.00 -1.96
N LEU A 46 -4.59 5.52 -0.74
CA LEU A 46 -4.98 4.75 0.43
C LEU A 46 -6.38 5.14 0.90
N TYR A 47 -7.17 4.13 1.26
CA TYR A 47 -8.51 4.31 1.79
C TYR A 47 -8.72 3.42 2.99
N ASN A 48 -9.18 4.01 4.09
CA ASN A 48 -9.46 3.26 5.30
C ASN A 48 -10.97 3.06 5.47
N PRO A 49 -11.48 1.85 5.21
CA PRO A 49 -12.90 1.56 5.38
C PRO A 49 -13.33 1.58 6.86
N LEU A 50 -12.40 1.45 7.81
CA LEU A 50 -12.73 1.51 9.24
C LEU A 50 -12.96 2.94 9.73
N GLU A 51 -12.31 3.94 9.14
CA GLU A 51 -12.58 5.35 9.45
C GLU A 51 -13.86 5.85 8.75
N ALA A 52 -14.17 5.31 7.56
CA ALA A 52 -15.39 5.67 6.84
C ALA A 52 -16.68 5.08 7.47
N ALA A 53 -16.55 4.16 8.42
CA ALA A 53 -17.67 3.48 9.06
C ALA A 53 -18.03 4.03 10.46
N GLN A 54 -17.51 5.21 10.83
CA GLN A 54 -17.84 5.88 12.11
C GLN A 54 -18.90 6.97 11.96
#